data_AF-A0A7Y4VB71-F1
#
_entry.id   AF-A0A7Y4VB71-F1
#
_cell.length_a   1.000
_cell.length_b   1.000
_cell.length_c   1.000
_cell.angle_alpha   90.00
_cell.angle_beta   90.00
_cell.angle_gamma   90.00
#
_symmetry.space_group_name_H-M   'P 1'
#
loop_
_entity.id
_entity.type
_entity.pdbx_description
1 polymer ?
#
loop_
_entity_poly.entity_id
_entity_poly.type
_entity_poly.pdbx_seq_one_letter_code
_entity_poly.pdbx_strand_id
1 'polypeptide(L)'
;HDNGIKRCRYFGSHSTQMSNPTKTDVVVSETLGNFALEENIIETLNDARRFLKPGGTMIPCGLKQFIAPVIAPRLYEELNVWNKLGNLDFSFAKELCMNNMYVKDVSPDDLLDKGTLWDEVDFTKENTSIRTADMKWTAEKGFTVYGFAVWWESLLVPGVTLTTSPLAPSTHWKQIYFPVIDPLDVKTGQTVTLKLTSDSRYEVKINVGWETTVLDAKGKILKNVKQNMIKGYIS
;
A
#
# COMPACT_ATOMS: atom_id res chain seq x y z
N HIS A 1 8.56 17.35 -31.64
CA HIS A 1 9.48 17.85 -32.68
C HIS A 1 10.34 19.01 -32.16
N ASP A 2 10.11 19.47 -30.91
CA ASP A 2 10.75 20.69 -30.34
C ASP A 2 11.94 20.42 -29.40
N ASN A 3 12.13 19.17 -28.95
CA ASN A 3 13.24 18.77 -28.05
C ASN A 3 14.45 18.13 -28.78
N GLY A 4 14.49 18.12 -30.11
CA GLY A 4 15.60 17.55 -30.88
C GLY A 4 15.76 16.01 -30.82
N ILE A 5 14.81 15.28 -30.24
CA ILE A 5 14.86 13.82 -30.12
C ILE A 5 14.53 13.17 -31.48
N LYS A 6 15.54 12.55 -32.11
CA LYS A 6 15.42 11.95 -33.46
C LYS A 6 15.12 10.45 -33.48
N ARG A 7 15.27 9.74 -32.35
CA ARG A 7 15.13 8.27 -32.24
C ARG A 7 14.05 7.87 -31.24
N CYS A 8 12.90 8.55 -31.29
CA CYS A 8 11.73 8.23 -30.49
C CYS A 8 10.57 7.90 -31.42
N ARG A 9 9.90 6.79 -31.16
CA ARG A 9 8.65 6.41 -31.82
C ARG A 9 7.56 6.36 -30.76
N TYR A 10 6.47 7.06 -31.02
CA TYR A 10 5.29 7.04 -30.18
C TYR A 10 4.24 6.13 -30.79
N PHE A 11 3.58 5.34 -29.95
CA PHE A 11 2.45 4.49 -30.33
C PHE A 11 1.24 4.96 -29.52
N GLY A 12 0.20 5.45 -30.21
CA GLY A 12 -1.03 5.95 -29.59
C GLY A 12 -2.02 4.84 -29.23
N SER A 13 -1.56 3.79 -28.55
CA SER A 13 -2.37 2.64 -28.16
C SER A 13 -1.93 2.12 -26.78
N HIS A 14 -2.83 1.44 -26.07
CA HIS A 14 -2.43 0.73 -24.86
C HIS A 14 -1.41 -0.36 -25.22
N SER A 15 -0.38 -0.56 -24.39
CA SER A 15 0.68 -1.54 -24.68
C SER A 15 0.09 -2.92 -24.99
N THR A 16 -0.82 -3.41 -24.14
CA THR A 16 -1.55 -4.69 -24.27
C THR A 16 -2.28 -4.89 -25.61
N GLN A 17 -2.57 -3.83 -26.36
CA GLN A 17 -3.25 -3.90 -27.65
C GLN A 17 -2.27 -4.05 -28.84
N MET A 18 -0.97 -3.87 -28.62
CA MET A 18 0.03 -3.99 -29.69
C MET A 18 0.22 -5.45 -30.10
N SER A 19 -0.10 -5.80 -31.34
CA SER A 19 0.25 -7.10 -31.91
C SER A 19 1.73 -7.13 -32.34
N ASN A 20 2.42 -8.24 -32.04
CA ASN A 20 3.82 -8.48 -32.43
C ASN A 20 4.78 -7.32 -32.10
N PRO A 21 4.96 -6.98 -30.80
CA PRO A 21 5.80 -5.85 -30.43
C PRO A 21 7.25 -6.09 -30.81
N THR A 22 7.93 -5.00 -31.19
CA THR A 22 9.38 -5.04 -31.42
C THR A 22 10.08 -5.38 -30.10
N LYS A 23 10.93 -6.41 -30.12
CA LYS A 23 11.69 -6.82 -28.95
C LYS A 23 12.75 -5.76 -28.59
N THR A 24 12.82 -5.44 -27.30
CA THR A 24 13.65 -4.39 -26.70
C THR A 24 14.61 -4.99 -25.67
N ASP A 25 15.75 -4.33 -25.50
CA ASP A 25 16.76 -4.71 -24.50
C ASP A 25 16.36 -4.22 -23.10
N VAL A 26 15.57 -3.16 -23.01
CA VAL A 26 15.09 -2.57 -21.77
C VAL A 26 13.62 -2.17 -21.91
N VAL A 27 12.81 -2.55 -20.92
CA VAL A 27 11.46 -2.03 -20.70
C VAL A 27 11.50 -1.18 -19.44
N VAL A 28 10.94 0.03 -19.53
CA VAL A 28 10.80 0.95 -18.40
C VAL A 28 9.32 1.27 -18.23
N SER A 29 8.80 1.08 -17.03
CA SER A 29 7.45 1.48 -16.64
C SER A 29 7.52 2.36 -15.39
N GLU A 30 6.70 3.40 -15.38
CA GLU A 30 6.41 4.20 -14.20
C GLU A 30 4.89 4.13 -14.04
N THR A 31 4.46 3.23 -13.17
CA THR A 31 3.06 2.95 -12.82
C THR A 31 2.99 2.60 -11.33
N LEU A 32 3.82 3.27 -10.50
CA LEU A 32 3.81 3.10 -9.06
C LEU A 32 2.86 4.14 -8.47
N GLY A 33 1.79 3.67 -7.82
CA GLY A 33 0.84 4.54 -7.12
C GLY A 33 1.29 4.93 -5.71
N ASN A 34 0.44 5.72 -5.04
CA ASN A 34 0.57 5.97 -3.60
C ASN A 34 0.51 4.63 -2.84
N PHE A 35 -0.49 3.80 -3.16
CA PHE A 35 -0.44 2.38 -2.89
C PHE A 35 0.22 1.70 -4.09
N ALA A 36 1.39 1.08 -3.90
CA ALA A 36 2.28 0.69 -5.00
C ALA A 36 1.61 -0.09 -6.14
N LEU A 37 0.58 -0.90 -5.81
CA LEU A 37 -0.09 -1.79 -6.75
C LEU A 37 -1.33 -1.21 -7.43
N GLU A 38 -1.78 0.00 -7.05
CA GLU A 38 -3.10 0.51 -7.48
C GLU A 38 -3.18 0.91 -8.96
N GLU A 39 -2.06 1.23 -9.60
CA GLU A 39 -1.98 1.58 -11.03
C GLU A 39 -1.68 0.38 -11.93
N ASN A 40 -2.15 -0.81 -11.54
CA ASN A 40 -2.02 -2.05 -12.31
C ASN A 40 -0.58 -2.42 -12.69
N ILE A 41 0.42 -2.09 -11.86
CA ILE A 41 1.83 -2.35 -12.15
C ILE A 41 2.12 -3.84 -12.40
N ILE A 42 1.47 -4.74 -11.65
CA ILE A 42 1.68 -6.18 -11.80
C ILE A 42 1.20 -6.65 -13.18
N GLU A 43 -0.04 -6.33 -13.54
CA GLU A 43 -0.61 -6.71 -14.84
C GLU A 43 0.17 -6.07 -16.00
N THR A 44 0.51 -4.79 -15.87
CA THR A 44 1.25 -4.03 -16.88
C THR A 44 2.64 -4.64 -17.11
N LEU A 45 3.38 -4.93 -16.05
CA LEU A 45 4.73 -5.50 -16.17
C LEU A 45 4.72 -6.99 -16.54
N ASN A 46 3.67 -7.74 -16.20
CA ASN A 46 3.45 -9.10 -16.71
C ASN A 46 3.27 -9.07 -18.23
N ASP A 47 2.40 -8.21 -18.78
CA ASP A 47 2.24 -8.07 -20.24
C ASP A 47 3.53 -7.58 -20.90
N ALA A 48 4.19 -6.59 -20.30
CA ALA A 48 5.36 -5.94 -20.88
C ALA A 48 6.54 -6.90 -21.15
N ARG A 49 6.57 -8.08 -20.51
CA ARG A 49 7.54 -9.15 -20.80
C ARG A 49 7.61 -9.54 -22.26
N ARG A 50 6.50 -9.50 -22.98
CA ARG A 50 6.48 -9.84 -24.41
C ARG A 50 7.23 -8.81 -25.26
N PHE A 51 7.55 -7.63 -24.74
CA PHE A 51 8.42 -6.65 -25.38
C PHE A 51 9.91 -6.90 -25.08
N LEU A 52 10.28 -7.72 -24.10
CA LEU A 52 11.68 -7.98 -23.75
C LEU A 52 12.30 -9.09 -24.60
N LYS A 53 13.57 -8.87 -24.99
CA LYS A 53 14.46 -9.92 -25.49
C LYS A 53 14.90 -10.85 -24.35
N PRO A 54 15.35 -12.08 -24.64
CA PRO A 54 16.06 -12.90 -23.64
C PRO A 54 17.24 -12.13 -23.04
N GLY A 55 17.32 -12.07 -21.71
CA GLY A 55 18.34 -11.30 -20.99
C GLY A 55 18.13 -9.78 -20.94
N GLY A 56 17.00 -9.28 -21.45
CA GLY A 56 16.62 -7.87 -21.33
C GLY A 56 16.32 -7.45 -19.88
N THR A 57 16.37 -6.15 -19.62
CA THR A 57 16.15 -5.57 -18.28
C THR A 57 14.74 -4.99 -18.14
N MET A 58 14.05 -5.36 -17.07
CA MET A 58 12.82 -4.70 -16.63
C MET A 58 13.15 -3.63 -15.60
N ILE A 59 12.59 -2.43 -15.77
CA ILE A 59 12.68 -1.33 -14.80
C ILE A 59 11.26 -0.87 -14.45
N PRO A 60 10.84 -0.88 -13.17
CA PRO A 60 11.60 -1.42 -12.04
C PRO A 60 11.76 -2.94 -12.11
N CYS A 61 12.82 -3.46 -11.48
CA CYS A 61 13.05 -4.91 -11.40
C CYS A 61 12.50 -5.54 -10.11
N GLY A 62 12.25 -4.74 -9.07
CA GLY A 62 11.66 -5.23 -7.83
C GLY A 62 10.88 -4.18 -7.04
N LEU A 63 10.02 -4.66 -6.16
CA LEU A 63 9.22 -3.86 -5.24
C LEU A 63 9.16 -4.55 -3.88
N LYS A 64 9.37 -3.79 -2.82
CA LYS A 64 9.15 -4.19 -1.43
C LYS A 64 8.15 -3.24 -0.80
N GLN A 65 7.19 -3.76 -0.06
CA GLN A 65 6.20 -2.96 0.64
C GLN A 65 6.24 -3.25 2.14
N PHE A 66 6.17 -2.17 2.91
CA PHE A 66 6.33 -2.20 4.36
C PHE A 66 5.09 -1.62 5.03
N ILE A 67 4.84 -2.07 6.26
CA ILE A 67 3.71 -1.62 7.06
C ILE A 67 4.10 -1.51 8.53
N ALA A 68 3.61 -0.47 9.20
CA ALA A 68 3.76 -0.30 10.65
C ALA A 68 2.48 0.24 11.30
N PRO A 69 2.23 -0.09 12.59
CA PRO A 69 1.18 0.56 13.36
C PRO A 69 1.48 2.04 13.56
N VAL A 70 0.45 2.87 13.40
CA VAL A 70 0.47 4.30 13.73
C VAL A 70 0.01 4.46 15.18
N ILE A 71 0.86 5.05 16.00
CA ILE A 71 0.66 5.22 17.45
C ILE A 71 0.48 6.68 17.87
N ALA A 72 0.70 7.64 16.97
CA ALA A 72 0.33 9.03 17.20
C ALA A 72 -1.12 9.30 16.74
N PRO A 73 -1.90 10.09 17.49
CA PRO A 73 -3.32 10.32 17.19
C PRO A 73 -3.57 11.24 15.99
N ARG A 74 -2.56 12.02 15.57
CA ARG A 74 -2.68 13.13 14.61
C ARG A 74 -3.45 12.77 13.34
N LEU A 75 -3.02 11.71 12.65
CA LEU A 75 -3.65 11.26 11.39
C LEU A 75 -5.08 10.78 11.57
N TYR A 76 -5.37 10.16 12.72
CA TYR A 76 -6.72 9.71 13.06
C TYR A 76 -7.65 10.88 13.40
N GLU A 77 -7.16 11.86 14.15
CA GLU A 77 -7.93 13.05 14.54
C GLU A 77 -8.33 13.92 13.36
N GLU A 78 -7.52 13.95 12.29
CA GLU A 78 -7.87 14.59 11.02
C GLU A 78 -9.11 13.95 10.36
N LEU A 79 -9.35 12.66 10.57
CA LEU A 79 -10.48 11.91 10.01
C LEU A 79 -11.68 11.85 10.98
N ASN A 80 -11.41 11.82 12.29
CA ASN A 80 -12.42 11.62 13.33
C ASN A 80 -13.05 12.96 13.82
N VAL A 81 -13.63 13.74 12.91
CA VAL A 81 -14.30 15.01 13.24
C VAL A 81 -15.71 14.81 13.84
N TRP A 82 -16.27 13.62 13.69
CA TRP A 82 -17.66 13.27 14.01
C TRP A 82 -18.01 13.38 15.49
N ASN A 83 -17.07 13.05 16.39
CA ASN A 83 -17.27 13.14 17.84
C ASN A 83 -17.40 14.58 18.36
N LYS A 84 -17.20 15.60 17.51
CA LYS A 84 -17.23 17.02 17.88
C LYS A 84 -18.48 17.75 17.38
N LEU A 85 -19.40 17.07 16.69
CA LEU A 85 -20.55 17.69 16.01
C LEU A 85 -21.86 17.50 16.79
N GLY A 86 -22.01 18.22 17.90
CA GLY A 86 -23.29 18.35 18.62
C GLY A 86 -23.92 17.02 19.04
N ASN A 87 -25.26 16.98 19.03
CA ASN A 87 -26.05 15.83 19.52
C ASN A 87 -26.53 14.90 18.39
N LEU A 88 -25.96 14.99 17.18
CA LEU A 88 -26.35 14.16 16.05
C LEU A 88 -25.48 12.90 15.99
N ASP A 89 -26.09 11.76 15.63
CA ASP A 89 -25.37 10.51 15.43
C ASP A 89 -24.76 10.46 14.03
N PHE A 90 -23.42 10.48 13.98
CA PHE A 90 -22.63 10.39 12.76
C PHE A 90 -21.86 9.06 12.63
N SER A 91 -22.27 8.03 13.37
CA SER A 91 -21.64 6.70 13.36
C SER A 91 -21.48 6.12 11.96
N PHE A 92 -22.50 6.24 11.10
CA PHE A 92 -22.44 5.78 9.71
C PHE A 92 -21.37 6.52 8.89
N ALA A 93 -21.29 7.85 9.01
CA ALA A 93 -20.31 8.64 8.29
C ALA A 93 -18.88 8.35 8.78
N LYS A 94 -18.71 8.11 10.09
CA LYS A 94 -17.46 7.61 10.66
C LYS A 94 -17.10 6.25 10.07
N GLU A 95 -18.04 5.31 9.98
CA GLU A 95 -17.77 3.98 9.44
C GLU A 95 -17.32 4.05 7.97
N LEU A 96 -17.98 4.85 7.14
CA LEU A 96 -17.55 5.09 5.74
C LEU A 96 -16.14 5.66 5.68
N CYS A 97 -15.85 6.69 6.48
CA CYS A 97 -14.53 7.35 6.53
C CYS A 97 -13.44 6.39 7.00
N MET A 98 -13.71 5.54 8.00
CA MET A 98 -12.71 4.63 8.53
C MET A 98 -12.54 3.36 7.67
N ASN A 99 -13.47 3.05 6.77
CA ASN A 99 -13.34 1.97 5.78
C ASN A 99 -12.74 2.48 4.45
N ASN A 100 -11.69 3.30 4.51
CA ASN A 100 -10.99 3.81 3.33
C ASN A 100 -9.48 3.92 3.58
N MET A 101 -8.70 4.08 2.51
CA MET A 101 -7.28 4.38 2.58
C MET A 101 -7.01 5.84 2.23
N TYR A 102 -6.02 6.45 2.88
CA TYR A 102 -5.71 7.86 2.72
C TYR A 102 -4.25 8.08 2.40
N VAL A 103 -3.97 8.95 1.42
CA VAL A 103 -2.63 9.46 1.21
C VAL A 103 -2.32 10.46 2.33
N LYS A 104 -1.27 10.19 3.12
CA LYS A 104 -0.88 10.99 4.28
C LYS A 104 0.62 11.17 4.35
N ASP A 105 1.05 12.31 4.88
CA ASP A 105 2.43 12.55 5.25
C ASP A 105 2.68 11.94 6.63
N VAL A 106 3.31 10.77 6.65
CA VAL A 106 3.61 10.00 7.85
C VAL A 106 5.01 10.36 8.33
N SER A 107 5.13 10.76 9.60
CA SER A 107 6.40 10.99 10.27
C SER A 107 6.92 9.69 10.90
N PRO A 108 8.25 9.52 11.04
CA PRO A 108 8.81 8.46 11.89
C PRO A 108 8.21 8.43 13.30
N ASP A 109 7.90 9.60 13.88
CA ASP A 109 7.33 9.73 15.23
C ASP A 109 5.87 9.28 15.31
N ASP A 110 5.19 9.12 14.16
CA ASP A 110 3.83 8.58 14.13
C ASP A 110 3.83 7.05 14.31
N LEU A 111 4.97 6.37 14.12
CA LEU A 111 5.05 4.92 13.98
C LEU A 111 5.53 4.20 15.23
N LEU A 112 5.06 2.96 15.40
CA LEU A 112 5.56 2.06 16.45
C LEU A 112 6.99 1.57 16.15
N ASP A 113 7.29 1.30 14.88
CA ASP A 113 8.56 0.74 14.43
C ASP A 113 8.95 1.23 13.02
N LYS A 114 10.03 0.65 12.47
CA LYS A 114 10.60 1.01 11.17
C LYS A 114 9.92 0.33 9.97
N GLY A 115 8.80 -0.37 10.18
CA GLY A 115 8.10 -1.15 9.17
C GLY A 115 8.46 -2.62 9.17
N THR A 116 7.44 -3.45 9.00
CA THR A 116 7.55 -4.88 8.68
C THR A 116 7.31 -5.06 7.19
N LEU A 117 8.17 -5.82 6.51
CA LEU A 117 7.95 -6.22 5.11
C LEU A 117 6.68 -7.08 5.05
N TRP A 118 5.65 -6.61 4.34
CA TRP A 118 4.43 -7.39 4.13
C TRP A 118 4.36 -7.96 2.71
N ASP A 119 5.09 -7.34 1.77
CA ASP A 119 5.06 -7.78 0.38
C ASP A 119 6.38 -7.60 -0.36
N GLU A 120 6.68 -8.52 -1.26
CA GLU A 120 7.81 -8.45 -2.18
C GLU A 120 7.39 -8.97 -3.56
N VAL A 121 7.74 -8.21 -4.60
CA VAL A 121 7.44 -8.52 -6.00
C VAL A 121 8.73 -8.48 -6.81
N ASP A 122 9.01 -9.57 -7.49
CA ASP A 122 10.12 -9.68 -8.44
C ASP A 122 9.57 -9.44 -9.85
N PHE A 123 9.72 -8.23 -10.37
CA PHE A 123 9.26 -7.86 -11.71
C PHE A 123 10.12 -8.45 -12.82
N THR A 124 11.07 -9.33 -12.52
CA THR A 124 11.72 -10.19 -13.52
C THR A 124 10.96 -11.51 -13.74
N LYS A 125 9.93 -11.80 -12.92
CA LYS A 125 9.06 -12.99 -13.02
C LYS A 125 7.57 -12.65 -13.14
N GLU A 126 6.78 -13.59 -13.63
CA GLU A 126 5.32 -13.45 -13.61
C GLU A 126 4.82 -13.41 -12.15
N ASN A 127 3.91 -12.47 -11.86
CA ASN A 127 3.37 -12.27 -10.51
C ASN A 127 1.83 -12.28 -10.50
N THR A 128 1.25 -12.58 -9.35
CA THR A 128 -0.21 -12.51 -9.15
C THR A 128 -0.63 -11.20 -8.48
N SER A 129 -1.75 -10.65 -8.93
CA SER A 129 -2.29 -9.36 -8.48
C SER A 129 -3.08 -9.41 -7.16
N ILE A 130 -3.39 -10.62 -6.67
CA ILE A 130 -3.97 -10.84 -5.33
C ILE A 130 -2.83 -11.17 -4.36
N ARG A 131 -2.69 -10.38 -3.31
CA ARG A 131 -1.59 -10.45 -2.34
C ARG A 131 -2.15 -10.46 -0.93
N THR A 132 -1.60 -11.29 -0.05
CA THR A 132 -2.07 -11.39 1.35
C THR A 132 -0.91 -11.69 2.28
N ALA A 133 -0.88 -11.02 3.43
CA ALA A 133 0.12 -11.24 4.48
C ALA A 133 -0.49 -11.06 5.87
N ASP A 134 0.12 -11.71 6.85
CA ASP A 134 -0.18 -11.58 8.27
C ASP A 134 1.02 -10.95 8.98
N MET A 135 0.76 -9.88 9.74
CA MET A 135 1.75 -9.16 10.53
C MET A 135 1.36 -9.21 12.01
N LYS A 136 2.36 -9.07 12.90
CA LYS A 136 2.19 -9.21 14.34
C LYS A 136 3.13 -8.28 15.11
N TRP A 137 2.58 -7.57 16.10
CA TRP A 137 3.33 -6.75 17.03
C TRP A 137 2.94 -7.07 18.47
N THR A 138 3.91 -7.47 19.29
CA THR A 138 3.72 -7.73 20.72
C THR A 138 4.17 -6.50 21.52
N ALA A 139 3.34 -6.03 22.44
CA ALA A 139 3.63 -4.85 23.24
C ALA A 139 4.61 -5.16 24.38
N GLU A 140 5.84 -4.67 24.26
CA GLU A 140 6.77 -4.59 25.40
C GLU A 140 6.30 -3.52 26.40
N LYS A 141 5.82 -2.39 25.88
CA LYS A 141 5.13 -1.33 26.60
C LYS A 141 3.77 -1.09 25.96
N GLY A 142 2.77 -0.74 26.76
CA GLY A 142 1.45 -0.42 26.22
C GLY A 142 1.47 0.75 25.25
N PHE A 143 0.69 0.65 24.17
CA PHE A 143 0.50 1.66 23.14
C PHE A 143 -0.94 1.61 22.59
N THR A 144 -1.35 2.67 21.91
CA THR A 144 -2.64 2.73 21.21
C THR A 144 -2.39 2.69 19.70
N VAL A 145 -3.10 1.83 18.98
CA VAL A 145 -3.08 1.80 17.51
C VAL A 145 -4.20 2.67 16.97
N TYR A 146 -3.84 3.70 16.22
CA TYR A 146 -4.77 4.61 15.55
C TYR A 146 -5.03 4.22 14.08
N GLY A 147 -4.13 3.43 13.51
CA GLY A 147 -4.21 2.89 12.16
C GLY A 147 -2.90 2.20 11.78
N PHE A 148 -2.70 2.01 10.48
CA PHE A 148 -1.48 1.45 9.92
C PHE A 148 -1.00 2.30 8.76
N ALA A 149 0.31 2.52 8.67
CA ALA A 149 0.92 3.21 7.55
C ALA A 149 1.61 2.20 6.64
N VAL A 150 1.45 2.35 5.32
CA VAL A 150 2.08 1.55 4.27
C VAL A 150 2.89 2.43 3.35
N TRP A 151 4.07 1.94 3.00
CA TRP A 151 4.97 2.55 2.04
C TRP A 151 5.75 1.48 1.28
N TRP A 152 6.57 1.89 0.32
CA TRP A 152 7.24 0.98 -0.57
C TRP A 152 8.66 1.43 -0.94
N GLU A 153 9.45 0.47 -1.39
CA GLU A 153 10.77 0.63 -1.99
C GLU A 153 10.79 -0.09 -3.32
N SER A 154 11.10 0.62 -4.39
CA SER A 154 11.23 0.06 -5.73
C SER A 154 12.70 -0.02 -6.12
N LEU A 155 13.18 -1.23 -6.35
CA LEU A 155 14.49 -1.47 -6.95
C LEU A 155 14.34 -1.26 -8.47
N LEU A 156 14.90 -0.17 -8.98
CA LEU A 156 14.83 0.14 -10.40
C LEU A 156 15.74 -0.82 -11.18
N VAL A 157 16.99 -0.88 -10.74
CA VAL A 157 18.06 -1.79 -11.18
C VAL A 157 19.00 -2.01 -10.00
N PRO A 158 19.90 -3.02 -10.02
CA PRO A 158 20.88 -3.20 -8.94
C PRO A 158 21.64 -1.91 -8.62
N GLY A 159 21.57 -1.47 -7.35
CA GLY A 159 22.21 -0.25 -6.86
C GLY A 159 21.41 1.04 -7.01
N VAL A 160 20.22 1.01 -7.63
CA VAL A 160 19.34 2.18 -7.78
C VAL A 160 17.96 1.88 -7.23
N THR A 161 17.60 2.56 -6.15
CA THR A 161 16.33 2.38 -5.43
C THR A 161 15.59 3.70 -5.30
N LEU A 162 14.26 3.64 -5.47
CA LEU A 162 13.32 4.68 -5.11
C LEU A 162 12.56 4.25 -3.85
N THR A 163 12.32 5.14 -2.91
CA THR A 163 11.62 4.83 -1.65
C THR A 163 10.59 5.90 -1.31
N THR A 164 9.47 5.45 -0.75
CA THR A 164 8.45 6.31 -0.11
C THR A 164 8.48 6.16 1.42
N SER A 165 9.55 5.59 1.97
CA SER A 165 9.69 5.40 3.41
C SER A 165 9.56 6.74 4.18
N PRO A 166 8.81 6.77 5.29
CA PRO A 166 8.75 7.95 6.16
C PRO A 166 10.09 8.21 6.87
N LEU A 167 11.03 7.25 6.82
CA LEU A 167 12.40 7.40 7.31
C LEU A 167 13.36 8.04 6.28
N ALA A 168 12.86 8.33 5.07
CA ALA A 168 13.60 8.93 3.96
C ALA A 168 13.02 10.33 3.63
N PRO A 169 13.72 11.13 2.82
CA PRO A 169 13.17 12.40 2.34
C PRO A 169 11.80 12.23 1.68
N SER A 170 10.88 13.14 2.00
CA SER A 170 9.49 13.07 1.53
C SER A 170 9.40 13.15 0.01
N THR A 171 8.50 12.35 -0.57
CA THR A 171 8.20 12.34 -2.01
C THR A 171 6.76 12.81 -2.25
N HIS A 172 6.38 13.01 -3.51
CA HIS A 172 5.00 13.36 -3.86
C HIS A 172 4.01 12.20 -3.64
N TRP A 173 4.48 10.95 -3.62
CA TRP A 173 3.66 9.76 -3.33
C TRP A 173 3.26 9.66 -1.86
N LYS A 174 4.01 10.28 -0.93
CA LYS A 174 3.74 10.18 0.51
C LYS A 174 3.56 8.70 0.94
N GLN A 175 2.70 8.42 1.92
CA GLN A 175 2.39 7.07 2.41
C GLN A 175 0.89 6.84 2.42
N ILE A 176 0.49 5.58 2.47
CA ILE A 176 -0.90 5.17 2.63
C ILE A 176 -1.20 4.95 4.10
N TYR A 177 -2.33 5.47 4.57
CA TYR A 177 -2.82 5.31 5.92
C TYR A 177 -4.16 4.56 5.93
N PHE A 178 -4.20 3.45 6.68
CA PHE A 178 -5.39 2.67 6.97
C PHE A 178 -5.83 2.96 8.41
N PRO A 179 -6.84 3.81 8.66
CA PRO A 179 -7.33 4.05 10.01
C PRO A 179 -7.99 2.80 10.58
N VAL A 180 -7.97 2.62 11.90
CA VAL A 180 -8.90 1.70 12.57
C VAL A 180 -10.23 2.40 12.83
N ILE A 181 -11.34 1.67 12.95
CA ILE A 181 -12.65 2.30 13.28
C ILE A 181 -12.58 3.03 14.62
N ASP A 182 -12.06 2.35 15.63
CA ASP A 182 -11.81 2.89 16.97
C ASP A 182 -10.37 2.57 17.37
N PRO A 183 -9.65 3.51 18.00
CA PRO A 183 -8.30 3.28 18.50
C PRO A 183 -8.23 2.02 19.37
N LEU A 184 -7.16 1.26 19.23
CA LEU A 184 -6.98 -0.03 19.88
C LEU A 184 -5.91 0.09 20.97
N ASP A 185 -6.33 0.08 22.23
CA ASP A 185 -5.39 0.03 23.35
C ASP A 185 -4.79 -1.37 23.50
N VAL A 186 -3.48 -1.47 23.24
CA VAL A 186 -2.70 -2.69 23.38
C VAL A 186 -1.87 -2.57 24.64
N LYS A 187 -2.18 -3.38 25.66
CA LYS A 187 -1.46 -3.39 26.95
C LYS A 187 -0.18 -4.21 26.86
N THR A 188 0.77 -3.98 27.77
CA THR A 188 1.98 -4.80 27.88
C THR A 188 1.66 -6.30 27.90
N GLY A 189 2.39 -7.06 27.08
CA GLY A 189 2.19 -8.50 26.87
C GLY A 189 1.07 -8.87 25.89
N GLN A 190 0.22 -7.93 25.49
CA GLN A 190 -0.77 -8.16 24.44
C GLN A 190 -0.14 -8.10 23.06
N THR A 191 -0.84 -8.64 22.08
CA THR A 191 -0.42 -8.66 20.68
C THR A 191 -1.50 -8.00 19.83
N VAL A 192 -1.11 -7.16 18.87
CA VAL A 192 -1.94 -6.80 17.73
C VAL A 192 -1.46 -7.58 16.50
N THR A 193 -2.39 -8.21 15.79
CA THR A 193 -2.14 -8.83 14.48
C THR A 193 -2.93 -8.10 13.41
N LEU A 194 -2.38 -8.08 12.19
CA LEU A 194 -3.01 -7.51 11.02
C LEU A 194 -2.93 -8.51 9.88
N LYS A 195 -4.07 -8.90 9.32
CA LYS A 195 -4.12 -9.58 8.03
C LYS A 195 -4.46 -8.55 6.96
N LEU A 196 -3.58 -8.35 5.99
CA LEU A 196 -3.79 -7.44 4.87
C LEU A 196 -4.01 -8.25 3.60
N THR A 197 -5.04 -7.92 2.84
CA THR A 197 -5.30 -8.46 1.50
C THR A 197 -5.41 -7.31 0.51
N SER A 198 -4.70 -7.41 -0.61
CA SER A 198 -4.76 -6.49 -1.73
C SER A 198 -5.16 -7.25 -2.99
N ASP A 199 -6.13 -6.75 -3.72
CA ASP A 199 -6.54 -7.24 -5.04
C ASP A 199 -6.42 -6.10 -6.05
N SER A 200 -5.44 -6.20 -6.95
CA SER A 200 -5.06 -5.16 -7.92
C SER A 200 -5.37 -5.57 -9.37
N ARG A 201 -6.24 -6.58 -9.56
CA ARG A 201 -6.66 -7.03 -10.89
C ARG A 201 -7.48 -5.95 -11.59
N TYR A 202 -7.41 -5.90 -12.92
CA TYR A 202 -8.11 -4.89 -13.73
C TYR A 202 -9.61 -4.80 -13.42
N GLU A 203 -10.29 -5.93 -13.21
CA GLU A 203 -11.73 -5.99 -12.95
C GLU A 203 -12.17 -5.32 -11.65
N VAL A 204 -11.30 -5.28 -10.64
CA VAL A 204 -11.58 -4.64 -9.34
C VAL A 204 -10.87 -3.30 -9.19
N LYS A 205 -9.97 -2.95 -10.12
CA LYS A 205 -9.00 -1.83 -10.04
C LYS A 205 -8.07 -2.00 -8.83
N ILE A 206 -8.56 -1.65 -7.65
CA ILE A 206 -7.90 -1.86 -6.38
C ILE A 206 -8.94 -2.14 -5.30
N ASN A 207 -8.74 -3.21 -4.55
CA ASN A 207 -9.49 -3.50 -3.33
C ASN A 207 -8.52 -3.95 -2.23
N VAL A 208 -8.48 -3.18 -1.15
CA VAL A 208 -7.67 -3.47 0.03
C VAL A 208 -8.59 -3.75 1.21
N GLY A 209 -8.36 -4.90 1.85
CA GLY A 209 -9.01 -5.30 3.08
C GLY A 209 -7.99 -5.54 4.18
N TRP A 210 -8.32 -5.13 5.41
CA TRP A 210 -7.48 -5.37 6.56
C TRP A 210 -8.30 -5.85 7.76
N GLU A 211 -7.81 -6.91 8.40
CA GLU A 211 -8.40 -7.51 9.59
C GLU A 211 -7.44 -7.36 10.76
N THR A 212 -7.84 -6.58 11.76
CA THR A 212 -7.03 -6.32 12.95
C THR A 212 -7.56 -7.12 14.13
N THR A 213 -6.67 -7.85 14.81
CA THR A 213 -7.01 -8.62 16.02
C THR A 213 -6.12 -8.22 17.17
N VAL A 214 -6.71 -7.98 18.34
CA VAL A 214 -5.97 -7.81 19.60
C VAL A 214 -6.10 -9.09 20.41
N LEU A 215 -4.96 -9.64 20.83
CA LEU A 215 -4.86 -10.86 21.63
C LEU A 215 -4.31 -10.52 23.02
N ASP A 216 -4.79 -11.20 24.05
CA ASP A 216 -4.14 -11.16 25.36
C ASP A 216 -2.81 -11.94 25.36
N ALA A 217 -2.09 -11.89 26.49
CA ALA A 217 -0.80 -12.57 26.65
C ALA A 217 -0.88 -14.11 26.52
N LYS A 218 -2.09 -14.70 26.56
CA LYS A 218 -2.33 -16.14 26.38
C LYS A 218 -2.85 -16.47 24.98
N GLY A 219 -2.95 -15.49 24.08
CA GLY A 219 -3.46 -15.65 22.72
C GLY A 219 -4.98 -15.64 22.61
N LYS A 220 -5.73 -15.28 23.67
CA LYS A 220 -7.19 -15.12 23.58
C LYS A 220 -7.53 -13.85 22.82
N ILE A 221 -8.44 -13.94 21.86
CA ILE A 221 -8.97 -12.79 21.14
C ILE A 221 -9.75 -11.88 22.10
N LEU A 222 -9.33 -10.61 22.16
CA LEU A 222 -9.99 -9.54 22.90
C LEU A 222 -10.84 -8.68 21.98
N LYS A 223 -10.37 -8.41 20.77
CA LYS A 223 -11.05 -7.62 19.74
C LYS A 223 -10.64 -8.13 18.37
N ASN A 224 -11.59 -8.17 17.43
CA ASN A 224 -11.36 -8.48 16.02
C ASN A 224 -12.23 -7.54 15.19
N VAL A 225 -11.63 -6.84 14.24
CA VAL A 225 -12.29 -5.86 13.39
C VAL A 225 -11.85 -6.08 11.94
N LYS A 226 -12.82 -6.13 11.03
CA LYS A 226 -12.58 -6.30 9.58
C LYS A 226 -13.02 -5.04 8.84
N GLN A 227 -12.06 -4.42 8.16
CA GLN A 227 -12.28 -3.25 7.32
C GLN A 227 -11.93 -3.58 5.87
N ASN A 228 -12.63 -2.93 4.95
CA ASN A 228 -12.40 -3.10 3.54
C ASN A 228 -12.81 -1.83 2.80
N MET A 229 -11.99 -1.40 1.84
CA MET A 229 -12.24 -0.14 1.14
C MET A 229 -13.56 -0.10 0.36
N ILE A 230 -14.09 -1.25 -0.09
CA ILE A 230 -15.41 -1.32 -0.75
C ILE A 230 -16.52 -0.83 0.19
N LYS A 231 -16.41 -1.07 1.50
CA LYS A 231 -17.39 -0.61 2.49
C LYS A 231 -17.37 0.90 2.69
N GLY A 232 -16.32 1.60 2.24
CA GLY A 232 -16.23 3.06 2.29
C GLY A 232 -16.94 3.77 1.13
N TYR A 233 -17.41 3.04 0.12
CA TYR A 233 -18.18 3.61 -0.99
C TYR A 233 -19.67 3.65 -0.64
N ILE A 234 -20.31 4.79 -0.90
CA ILE A 234 -21.76 4.89 -0.90
C ILE A 234 -22.24 4.21 -2.19
N SER A 235 -23.00 3.12 -2.06
CA SER A 235 -23.73 2.48 -3.17
C SER A 235 -24.90 3.33 -3.64
#